data_AF-A0A0B7AK55-F1
#
_entry.id   AF-A0A0B7AK55-F1
#
_cell.length_a   1.000
_cell.length_b   1.000
_cell.length_c   1.000
_cell.angle_alpha   90.00
_cell.angle_beta   90.00
_cell.angle_gamma   90.00
#
_symmetry.space_group_name_H-M   'P 1'
#
loop_
_entity.id
_entity.type
_entity.pdbx_description
1 polymer ?
#
loop_
_entity_poly.entity_id
_entity_poly.type
_entity_poly.pdbx_seq_one_letter_code
_entity_poly.pdbx_strand_id
1 'polypeptide(L)'
;MMYYLAHLGVLFLLISLTESAADCKFGGKTLKHLDTTPHENGCAIVQCQFGKIETYYEACGKEIDGQCNRLNYQFLLDGNTYECTKVPKGDGFEYKYKIAIAKPATCDDEGKVYAPWAKFKRSDNCREYQCQNGLVFPLEPVCPGDIDGKCHLVGETFEKGTTTYVCTVRQEGDVNYYENKVSSTTPSLKRSCSGAGQTYAHLEIFQLPGTCDKR
;
A
#
# COMPACT_ATOMS: atom_id res chain seq x y z
N MET A 1 -64.01 -11.56 29.36
CA MET A 1 -63.86 -11.51 27.89
C MET A 1 -62.86 -10.39 27.58
N MET A 2 -61.75 -10.79 26.96
CA MET A 2 -60.72 -10.02 26.24
C MET A 2 -59.86 -8.98 26.98
N TYR A 3 -58.56 -9.21 26.80
CA TYR A 3 -57.38 -8.61 27.40
C TYR A 3 -57.01 -7.25 26.77
N TYR A 4 -56.33 -6.44 27.60
CA TYR A 4 -55.55 -5.25 27.24
C TYR A 4 -54.60 -5.51 26.06
N LEU A 5 -54.70 -4.69 25.01
CA LEU A 5 -53.66 -4.55 23.99
C LEU A 5 -52.74 -3.40 24.38
N ALA A 6 -51.59 -3.76 24.96
CA ALA A 6 -50.46 -2.83 25.11
C ALA A 6 -49.70 -2.78 23.77
N HIS A 7 -49.76 -1.64 23.08
CA HIS A 7 -48.86 -1.33 21.98
C HIS A 7 -47.44 -1.10 22.51
N LEU A 8 -46.63 -2.15 22.50
CA LEU A 8 -45.17 -2.02 22.58
C LEU A 8 -44.68 -1.51 21.23
N GLY A 9 -44.50 -0.19 21.13
CA GLY A 9 -43.71 0.43 20.08
C GLY A 9 -42.25 -0.02 20.22
N VAL A 10 -41.84 -0.97 19.38
CA VAL A 10 -40.43 -1.34 19.23
C VAL A 10 -39.75 -0.20 18.47
N LEU A 11 -39.10 0.68 19.22
CA LEU A 11 -38.21 1.71 18.69
C LEU A 11 -36.97 0.99 18.13
N PHE A 12 -36.98 0.67 16.84
CA PHE A 12 -35.79 0.23 16.12
C PHE A 12 -34.79 1.38 16.07
N LEU A 13 -33.89 1.44 17.05
CA LEU A 13 -32.65 2.21 16.94
C LEU A 13 -31.82 1.53 15.85
N LEU A 14 -31.91 2.03 14.63
CA LEU A 14 -30.94 1.77 13.57
C LEU A 14 -29.63 2.44 13.98
N ILE A 15 -28.87 1.76 14.84
CA ILE A 15 -27.45 2.07 15.02
C ILE A 15 -26.78 1.62 13.73
N SER A 16 -26.60 2.57 12.82
CA SER A 16 -25.72 2.41 11.66
C SER A 16 -24.31 2.17 12.21
N LEU A 17 -23.96 0.91 12.47
CA LEU A 17 -22.59 0.48 12.73
C LEU A 17 -21.83 0.64 11.41
N THR A 18 -21.42 1.86 11.10
CA THR A 18 -20.36 2.09 10.12
C THR A 18 -19.06 1.64 10.78
N GLU A 19 -18.74 0.35 10.66
CA GLU A 19 -17.46 -0.18 11.11
C GLU A 19 -16.33 0.41 10.26
N SER A 20 -15.63 1.37 10.84
CA SER A 20 -14.41 1.92 10.28
C SER A 20 -13.26 0.92 10.49
N ALA A 21 -12.41 0.75 9.48
CA ALA A 21 -11.16 0.02 9.63
C ALA A 21 -10.32 0.58 10.81
N ALA A 22 -9.54 -0.30 11.46
CA ALA A 22 -8.84 0.03 12.69
C ALA A 22 -7.83 1.19 12.51
N ASP A 23 -7.82 2.09 13.50
CA ASP A 23 -6.88 3.21 13.59
C ASP A 23 -5.49 2.74 14.03
N CYS A 24 -4.47 3.51 13.67
CA CYS A 24 -3.09 3.27 14.08
C CYS A 24 -2.62 4.33 15.08
N LYS A 25 -1.70 3.94 15.97
CA LYS A 25 -0.96 4.87 16.83
C LYS A 25 0.44 5.03 16.29
N PHE A 26 0.84 6.26 15.94
CA PHE A 26 2.16 6.55 15.40
C PHE A 26 2.62 7.95 15.79
N GLY A 27 3.84 8.07 16.34
CA GLY A 27 4.42 9.36 16.74
C GLY A 27 3.53 10.17 17.69
N GLY A 28 2.82 9.50 18.61
CA GLY A 28 1.86 10.13 19.54
C GLY A 28 0.53 10.57 18.91
N LYS A 29 0.32 10.33 17.62
CA LYS A 29 -0.92 10.63 16.90
C LYS A 29 -1.78 9.38 16.71
N THR A 30 -3.08 9.61 16.51
CA THR A 30 -4.02 8.58 16.05
C THR A 30 -4.28 8.83 14.57
N LEU A 31 -3.96 7.86 13.74
CA LEU A 31 -4.16 7.90 12.29
C LEU A 31 -5.35 7.01 11.95
N LYS A 32 -6.30 7.51 11.18
CA LYS A 32 -7.39 6.71 10.64
C LYS A 32 -6.88 5.80 9.52
N HIS A 33 -7.67 4.80 9.17
CA HIS A 33 -7.35 3.99 8.00
C HIS A 33 -7.10 4.84 6.75
N LEU A 34 -6.00 4.53 6.06
CA LEU A 34 -5.45 5.21 4.88
C LEU A 34 -4.85 6.60 5.12
N ASP A 35 -4.90 7.12 6.35
CA ASP A 35 -4.15 8.32 6.70
C ASP A 35 -2.65 8.07 6.48
N THR A 36 -1.99 9.07 5.89
CA THR A 36 -0.56 9.06 5.64
C THR A 36 0.14 10.10 6.51
N THR A 37 1.35 9.81 6.96
CA THR A 37 2.21 10.79 7.64
C THR A 37 3.68 10.55 7.29
N PRO A 38 4.54 11.58 7.33
CA PRO A 38 5.97 11.37 7.24
C PRO A 38 6.49 10.43 8.33
N HIS A 39 7.45 9.59 7.97
CA HIS A 39 8.29 8.80 8.87
C HIS A 39 9.21 9.73 9.69
N GLU A 40 9.93 9.17 10.67
CA GLU A 40 10.83 9.90 11.58
C GLU A 40 11.93 10.71 10.86
N ASN A 41 12.33 10.29 9.65
CA ASN A 41 13.31 11.01 8.84
C ASN A 41 12.71 12.18 8.04
N GLY A 42 11.40 12.41 8.15
CA GLY A 42 10.68 13.52 7.51
C GLY A 42 10.47 13.38 5.99
N CYS A 43 10.86 12.26 5.38
CA CYS A 43 10.81 12.07 3.93
C CYS A 43 10.12 10.78 3.50
N ALA A 44 10.43 9.63 4.12
CA ALA A 44 9.64 8.43 3.88
C ALA A 44 8.19 8.67 4.32
N ILE A 45 7.22 8.01 3.69
CA ILE A 45 5.80 8.15 4.04
C ILE A 45 5.29 6.80 4.51
N VAL A 46 4.63 6.84 5.66
CA VAL A 46 3.91 5.70 6.21
C VAL A 46 2.40 5.90 6.04
N GLN A 47 1.67 4.79 5.93
CA GLN A 47 0.22 4.76 5.84
C GLN A 47 -0.34 3.86 6.94
N CYS A 48 -1.46 4.27 7.53
CA CYS A 48 -2.22 3.40 8.43
C CYS A 48 -3.09 2.41 7.63
N GLN A 49 -2.71 1.14 7.63
CA GLN A 49 -3.38 0.07 6.91
C GLN A 49 -3.94 -0.93 7.92
N PHE A 50 -5.26 -0.89 8.14
CA PHE A 50 -5.97 -1.85 9.00
C PHE A 50 -5.34 -1.99 10.41
N GLY A 51 -5.05 -0.86 11.06
CA GLY A 51 -4.44 -0.84 12.40
C GLY A 51 -2.92 -1.06 12.43
N LYS A 52 -2.27 -1.16 11.27
CA LYS A 52 -0.80 -1.29 11.16
C LYS A 52 -0.20 -0.12 10.40
N ILE A 53 0.98 0.31 10.82
CA ILE A 53 1.76 1.33 10.12
C ILE A 53 2.65 0.65 9.10
N GLU A 54 2.39 0.92 7.82
CA GLU A 54 3.14 0.36 6.70
C GLU A 54 3.90 1.48 6.01
N THR A 55 5.19 1.27 5.72
CA THR A 55 5.97 2.21 4.90
C THR A 55 5.77 1.83 3.44
N TYR A 56 5.15 2.70 2.65
CA TYR A 56 4.89 2.45 1.23
C TYR A 56 5.68 3.39 0.30
N TYR A 57 6.24 4.48 0.84
CA TYR A 57 7.16 5.37 0.14
C TYR A 57 8.47 5.43 0.90
N GLU A 58 9.53 4.92 0.30
CA GLU A 58 10.84 4.79 0.93
C GLU A 58 11.76 5.91 0.43
N ALA A 59 12.29 6.71 1.36
CA ALA A 59 13.14 7.85 1.00
C ALA A 59 14.12 8.20 2.12
N CYS A 60 15.27 8.74 1.73
CA CYS A 60 16.24 9.36 2.62
C CYS A 60 15.82 10.79 2.96
N GLY A 61 16.36 11.31 4.06
CA GLY A 61 16.06 12.65 4.54
C GLY A 61 16.72 13.75 3.71
N LYS A 62 16.58 14.98 4.18
CA LYS A 62 17.06 16.20 3.51
C LYS A 62 18.50 16.58 3.87
N GLU A 63 19.22 15.71 4.58
CA GLU A 63 20.50 16.03 5.22
C GLU A 63 21.66 16.34 4.25
N ILE A 64 21.58 15.91 2.98
CA ILE A 64 22.66 16.12 2.00
C ILE A 64 22.36 17.28 1.05
N ASP A 65 21.21 17.31 0.40
CA ASP A 65 20.88 18.25 -0.69
C ASP A 65 19.62 19.09 -0.42
N GLY A 66 19.04 18.99 0.78
CA GLY A 66 17.80 19.66 1.14
C GLY A 66 16.53 19.01 0.57
N GLN A 67 16.63 17.87 -0.15
CA GLN A 67 15.51 17.21 -0.81
C GLN A 67 15.22 15.83 -0.24
N CYS A 68 13.98 15.38 -0.38
CA CYS A 68 13.62 13.99 -0.07
C CYS A 68 13.92 13.13 -1.29
N ASN A 69 14.93 12.27 -1.19
CA ASN A 69 15.36 11.42 -2.28
C ASN A 69 14.86 9.99 -2.06
N ARG A 70 14.20 9.43 -3.08
CA ARG A 70 13.67 8.06 -3.05
C ARG A 70 14.76 7.03 -2.82
N LEU A 71 14.38 5.88 -2.27
CA LEU A 71 15.26 4.73 -2.16
C LEU A 71 15.92 4.42 -3.52
N ASN A 72 17.21 4.07 -3.48
CA ASN A 72 18.07 3.81 -4.64
C ASN A 72 18.33 5.00 -5.57
N TYR A 73 17.76 6.17 -5.31
CA TYR A 73 18.05 7.37 -6.11
C TYR A 73 19.53 7.77 -5.96
N GLN A 74 20.16 8.07 -7.09
CA GLN A 74 21.53 8.56 -7.16
C GLN A 74 21.60 10.01 -7.63
N PHE A 75 22.47 10.82 -7.05
CA PHE A 75 22.71 12.19 -7.51
C PHE A 75 24.14 12.63 -7.27
N LEU A 76 24.60 13.61 -8.05
CA LEU A 76 25.92 14.20 -7.93
C LEU A 76 25.85 15.48 -7.08
N LEU A 77 26.64 15.55 -6.01
CA LEU A 77 26.82 16.74 -5.19
C LEU A 77 28.30 16.83 -4.78
N ASP A 78 28.91 18.00 -4.97
CA ASP A 78 30.30 18.28 -4.58
C ASP A 78 31.31 17.22 -5.10
N GLY A 79 31.10 16.73 -6.32
CA GLY A 79 31.95 15.72 -6.96
C GLY A 79 31.73 14.28 -6.48
N ASN A 80 30.85 14.05 -5.51
CA ASN A 80 30.49 12.73 -5.00
C ASN A 80 29.13 12.30 -5.54
N THR A 81 29.00 11.02 -5.90
CA THR A 81 27.69 10.43 -6.19
C THR A 81 27.12 9.84 -4.91
N TYR A 82 26.01 10.40 -4.46
CA TYR A 82 25.26 9.89 -3.31
C TYR A 82 24.18 8.94 -3.79
N GLU A 83 23.93 7.88 -3.04
CA GLU A 83 22.83 6.94 -3.25
C GLU A 83 22.02 6.83 -1.97
N CYS A 84 20.70 7.01 -2.06
CA CYS A 84 19.83 6.71 -0.95
C CYS A 84 19.71 5.19 -0.76
N THR A 85 19.95 4.70 0.44
CA THR A 85 19.93 3.27 0.74
C THR A 85 19.15 2.96 2.00
N LYS A 86 18.60 1.74 2.02
CA LYS A 86 17.95 1.14 3.19
C LYS A 86 18.93 0.16 3.82
N VAL A 87 19.27 0.38 5.09
CA VAL A 87 20.18 -0.50 5.84
C VAL A 87 19.49 -1.09 7.07
N PRO A 88 19.76 -2.35 7.45
CA PRO A 88 19.28 -2.90 8.71
C PRO A 88 19.79 -2.11 9.92
N LYS A 89 18.94 -1.88 10.91
CA LYS A 89 19.27 -1.21 12.18
C LYS A 89 18.48 -1.85 13.31
N GLY A 90 19.12 -2.74 14.07
CA GLY A 90 18.44 -3.56 15.07
C GLY A 90 17.36 -4.43 14.41
N ASP A 91 16.15 -4.41 14.97
CA ASP A 91 14.98 -5.11 14.42
C ASP A 91 14.29 -4.33 13.27
N GLY A 92 14.80 -3.16 12.90
CA GLY A 92 14.24 -2.29 11.87
C GLY A 92 15.23 -1.94 10.77
N PHE A 93 14.99 -0.81 10.14
CA PHE A 93 15.82 -0.27 9.07
C PHE A 93 15.99 1.24 9.21
N GLU A 94 17.04 1.76 8.58
CA GLU A 94 17.31 3.19 8.45
C GLU A 94 17.54 3.52 6.99
N TYR A 95 17.03 4.69 6.56
CA TYR A 95 17.33 5.26 5.25
C TYR A 95 18.48 6.24 5.39
N LYS A 96 19.56 6.04 4.64
CA LYS A 96 20.71 6.93 4.67
C LYS A 96 21.41 6.99 3.32
N TYR A 97 22.12 8.09 3.10
CA TYR A 97 22.99 8.22 1.95
C TYR A 97 24.30 7.45 2.14
N LYS A 98 24.73 6.76 1.08
CA LYS A 98 26.10 6.29 0.92
C LYS A 98 26.75 6.99 -0.27
N ILE A 99 28.07 7.04 -0.29
CA ILE A 99 28.81 7.41 -1.51
C ILE A 99 28.84 6.17 -2.40
N ALA A 100 28.25 6.27 -3.59
CA ALA A 100 28.27 5.24 -4.61
C ALA A 100 29.47 5.45 -5.56
N ILE A 101 29.95 4.35 -6.15
CA ILE A 101 30.96 4.41 -7.20
C ILE A 101 30.31 4.98 -8.46
N ALA A 102 30.69 6.21 -8.81
CA ALA A 102 30.19 6.90 -9.98
C ALA A 102 30.85 6.37 -11.26
N LYS A 103 30.05 5.93 -12.22
CA LYS A 103 30.49 5.69 -13.59
C LYS A 103 29.51 6.41 -14.54
N PRO A 104 29.68 7.72 -14.78
CA PRO A 104 28.77 8.46 -15.65
C PRO A 104 28.75 7.81 -17.04
N ALA A 105 27.61 7.21 -17.39
CA ALA A 105 27.35 6.59 -18.67
C ALA A 105 25.88 6.81 -19.02
N THR A 106 25.60 7.04 -20.30
CA THR A 106 24.24 7.21 -20.82
C THR A 106 23.51 5.87 -20.85
N CYS A 107 22.19 5.93 -20.81
CA CYS A 107 21.33 4.75 -20.94
C CYS A 107 20.53 4.84 -22.24
N ASP A 108 20.42 3.72 -22.96
CA ASP A 108 19.44 3.57 -24.04
C ASP A 108 18.22 2.82 -23.49
N ASP A 109 17.05 3.44 -23.61
CA ASP A 109 15.79 2.82 -23.22
C ASP A 109 14.68 3.24 -24.19
N GLU A 110 13.97 2.26 -24.75
CA GLU A 110 12.89 2.50 -25.73
C GLU A 110 13.30 3.39 -26.92
N GLY A 111 14.57 3.30 -27.35
CA GLY A 111 15.10 4.09 -28.47
C GLY A 111 15.40 5.55 -28.12
N LYS A 112 15.42 5.90 -26.83
CA LYS A 112 15.83 7.21 -26.32
C LYS A 112 17.12 7.08 -25.53
N VAL A 113 18.00 8.06 -25.70
CA VAL A 113 19.26 8.16 -24.95
C VAL A 113 19.08 9.13 -23.79
N TYR A 114 19.31 8.63 -22.58
CA TYR A 114 19.22 9.38 -21.34
C TYR A 114 20.61 9.72 -20.81
N ALA A 115 20.78 10.97 -20.38
CA ALA A 115 22.00 11.42 -19.71
C ALA A 115 22.20 10.66 -18.38
N PRO A 116 23.44 10.57 -17.88
CA PRO A 116 23.69 10.03 -16.54
C PRO A 116 22.82 10.71 -15.48
N TRP A 117 22.26 9.92 -14.57
CA TRP A 117 21.35 10.33 -13.49
C TRP A 117 20.01 10.95 -13.93
N ALA A 118 19.71 11.01 -15.23
CA ALA A 118 18.42 11.48 -15.71
C ALA A 118 17.29 10.57 -15.21
N LYS A 119 16.21 11.19 -14.73
CA LYS A 119 14.96 10.52 -14.37
C LYS A 119 14.01 10.52 -15.55
N PHE A 120 13.28 9.42 -15.73
CA PHE A 120 12.28 9.29 -16.79
C PHE A 120 11.24 8.23 -16.45
N LYS A 121 10.19 8.19 -17.26
CA LYS A 121 9.15 7.15 -17.23
C LYS A 121 9.05 6.53 -18.62
N ARG A 122 8.69 5.25 -18.65
CA ARG A 122 8.38 4.53 -19.89
C ARG A 122 6.95 4.79 -20.34
N SER A 123 6.51 4.12 -21.40
CA SER A 123 5.14 4.24 -21.94
C SER A 123 4.03 3.96 -20.92
N ASP A 124 4.31 3.22 -19.84
CA ASP A 124 3.35 2.96 -18.76
C ASP A 124 3.02 4.21 -17.92
N ASN A 125 3.81 5.28 -18.01
CA ASN A 125 3.73 6.51 -17.23
C ASN A 125 3.66 6.34 -15.70
N CYS A 126 3.97 5.15 -15.20
CA CYS A 126 3.89 4.83 -13.79
C CYS A 126 5.27 4.73 -13.16
N ARG A 127 6.10 3.83 -13.66
CA ARG A 127 7.39 3.57 -13.01
C ARG A 127 8.37 4.66 -13.35
N GLU A 128 8.92 5.30 -12.33
CA GLU A 128 10.05 6.20 -12.49
C GLU A 128 11.35 5.40 -12.49
N TYR A 129 12.17 5.67 -13.50
CA TYR A 129 13.49 5.09 -13.68
C TYR A 129 14.53 6.19 -13.59
N GLN A 130 15.75 5.79 -13.25
CA GLN A 130 16.91 6.64 -13.35
C GLN A 130 18.00 5.92 -14.15
N CYS A 131 18.67 6.68 -15.02
CA CYS A 131 19.89 6.20 -15.66
C CYS A 131 21.06 6.19 -14.66
N GLN A 132 21.48 5.01 -14.20
CA GLN A 132 22.54 4.83 -13.23
C GLN A 132 23.64 3.98 -13.82
N ASN A 133 24.82 4.56 -13.99
CA ASN A 133 26.01 3.84 -14.49
C ASN A 133 25.82 3.11 -15.83
N GLY A 134 25.00 3.67 -16.73
CA GLY A 134 24.66 3.07 -18.02
C GLY A 134 23.57 1.99 -17.96
N LEU A 135 22.94 1.81 -16.80
CA LEU A 135 21.82 0.91 -16.59
C LEU A 135 20.56 1.69 -16.22
N VAL A 136 19.42 1.22 -16.72
CA VAL A 136 18.10 1.75 -16.38
C VAL A 136 17.66 1.13 -15.07
N PHE A 137 17.71 1.92 -13.99
CA PHE A 137 17.39 1.47 -12.65
C PHE A 137 15.98 1.93 -12.24
N PRO A 138 15.07 1.03 -11.83
CA PRO A 138 13.76 1.44 -11.32
C PRO A 138 13.90 2.04 -9.92
N LEU A 139 13.42 3.26 -9.70
CA LEU A 139 13.53 3.89 -8.39
C LEU A 139 12.62 3.20 -7.36
N GLU A 140 11.38 2.87 -7.74
CA GLU A 140 10.47 2.08 -6.90
C GLU A 140 9.53 1.21 -7.74
N PRO A 141 9.11 0.05 -7.20
CA PRO A 141 8.08 -0.76 -7.81
C PRO A 141 6.70 -0.10 -7.66
N VAL A 142 5.93 -0.07 -8.75
CA VAL A 142 4.60 0.54 -8.81
C VAL A 142 3.63 -0.37 -9.56
N CYS A 143 2.36 -0.33 -9.17
CA CYS A 143 1.24 -0.88 -9.91
C CYS A 143 0.69 0.16 -10.90
N PRO A 144 0.16 -0.28 -12.05
CA PRO A 144 -0.46 0.61 -13.03
C PRO A 144 -1.71 1.28 -12.47
N GLY A 145 -2.12 2.40 -13.07
CA GLY A 145 -3.34 3.12 -12.69
C GLY A 145 -4.61 2.63 -13.39
N ASP A 146 -4.74 1.33 -13.59
CA ASP A 146 -5.88 0.70 -14.27
C ASP A 146 -7.20 0.80 -13.49
N ILE A 147 -7.13 0.96 -12.16
CA ILE A 147 -8.30 1.04 -11.28
C ILE A 147 -8.87 2.46 -11.16
N ASP A 148 -8.01 3.47 -10.93
CA ASP A 148 -8.45 4.83 -10.60
C ASP A 148 -7.76 5.94 -11.42
N GLY A 149 -6.87 5.57 -12.34
CA GLY A 149 -6.07 6.49 -13.14
C GLY A 149 -4.76 6.95 -12.48
N LYS A 150 -4.43 6.46 -11.29
CA LYS A 150 -3.21 6.81 -10.55
C LYS A 150 -2.30 5.62 -10.37
N CYS A 151 -1.00 5.86 -10.47
CA CYS A 151 0.00 4.84 -10.19
C CYS A 151 0.20 4.74 -8.68
N HIS A 152 0.16 3.52 -8.15
CA HIS A 152 0.29 3.24 -6.73
C HIS A 152 1.61 2.54 -6.46
N LEU A 153 2.28 2.92 -5.38
CA LEU A 153 3.52 2.28 -4.96
C LEU A 153 3.22 0.91 -4.34
N VAL A 154 4.13 -0.04 -4.48
CA VAL A 154 3.98 -1.34 -3.80
C VAL A 154 3.84 -1.12 -2.30
N GLY A 155 2.86 -1.80 -1.71
CA GLY A 155 2.47 -1.66 -0.32
C GLY A 155 1.44 -0.56 -0.10
N GLU A 156 1.21 0.36 -1.03
CA GLU A 156 0.17 1.38 -0.90
C GLU A 156 -1.22 0.73 -0.91
N THR A 157 -2.06 1.14 0.04
CA THR A 157 -3.49 0.80 0.06
C THR A 157 -4.32 2.02 -0.32
N PHE A 158 -5.33 1.84 -1.17
CA PHE A 158 -6.19 2.91 -1.65
C PHE A 158 -7.64 2.45 -1.86
N GLU A 159 -8.56 3.39 -2.00
CA GLU A 159 -9.99 3.11 -2.20
C GLU A 159 -10.49 3.61 -3.55
N LYS A 160 -11.32 2.78 -4.20
CA LYS A 160 -12.11 3.15 -5.37
C LYS A 160 -13.56 2.70 -5.16
N GLY A 161 -14.45 3.65 -4.93
CA GLY A 161 -15.83 3.35 -4.55
C GLY A 161 -15.89 2.69 -3.18
N THR A 162 -16.47 1.50 -3.07
CA THR A 162 -16.57 0.74 -1.82
C THR A 162 -15.51 -0.34 -1.66
N THR A 163 -14.54 -0.38 -2.58
CA THR A 163 -13.52 -1.44 -2.64
C THR A 163 -12.16 -0.85 -2.31
N THR A 164 -11.48 -1.49 -1.37
CA THR A 164 -10.11 -1.18 -0.98
C THR A 164 -9.16 -2.08 -1.76
N TYR A 165 -8.12 -1.49 -2.33
CA TYR A 165 -7.09 -2.14 -3.12
C TYR A 165 -5.74 -1.97 -2.44
N VAL A 166 -4.84 -2.91 -2.67
CA VAL A 166 -3.43 -2.83 -2.27
C VAL A 166 -2.57 -3.13 -3.48
N CYS A 167 -1.58 -2.28 -3.74
CA CYS A 167 -0.59 -2.55 -4.76
C CYS A 167 0.41 -3.60 -4.24
N THR A 168 0.51 -4.73 -4.93
CA THR A 168 1.30 -5.88 -4.49
C THR A 168 2.25 -6.37 -5.58
N VAL A 169 3.26 -7.13 -5.16
CA VAL A 169 4.14 -7.87 -6.07
C VAL A 169 3.74 -9.34 -6.05
N ARG A 170 3.60 -9.90 -7.25
CA ARG A 170 3.45 -11.34 -7.47
C ARG A 170 4.65 -11.81 -8.27
N GLN A 171 5.42 -12.71 -7.68
CA GLN A 171 6.57 -13.30 -8.34
C GLN A 171 6.15 -14.59 -9.06
N GLU A 172 6.49 -14.72 -10.34
CA GLU A 172 6.41 -15.99 -11.07
C GLU A 172 7.79 -16.30 -11.67
N GLY A 173 8.48 -17.29 -11.09
CA GLY A 173 9.89 -17.55 -11.42
C GLY A 173 10.76 -16.34 -11.11
N ASP A 174 11.50 -15.86 -12.12
CA ASP A 174 12.38 -14.69 -12.00
C ASP A 174 11.69 -13.37 -12.42
N VAL A 175 10.38 -13.40 -12.68
CA VAL A 175 9.61 -12.24 -13.14
C VAL A 175 8.72 -11.71 -12.01
N ASN A 176 8.78 -10.40 -11.79
CA ASN A 176 7.90 -9.68 -10.87
C ASN A 176 6.75 -9.01 -11.62
N TYR A 177 5.52 -9.34 -11.23
CA TYR A 177 4.30 -8.68 -11.66
C TYR A 177 3.79 -7.75 -10.57
N TYR A 178 3.38 -6.54 -10.96
CA TYR A 178 2.91 -5.50 -10.06
C TYR A 178 1.44 -5.26 -10.31
N GLU A 179 0.61 -5.57 -9.33
CA GLU A 179 -0.84 -5.64 -9.52
C GLU A 179 -1.61 -5.06 -8.33
N ASN A 180 -2.68 -4.33 -8.65
CA ASN A 180 -3.64 -3.84 -7.68
C ASN A 180 -4.58 -4.99 -7.30
N LYS A 181 -4.40 -5.55 -6.11
CA LYS A 181 -5.26 -6.61 -5.59
C LYS A 181 -6.35 -6.01 -4.70
N VAL A 182 -7.56 -6.56 -4.78
CA VAL A 182 -8.59 -6.26 -3.78
C VAL A 182 -8.05 -6.69 -2.41
N SER A 183 -7.92 -5.72 -1.51
CA SER A 183 -7.48 -6.00 -0.16
C SER A 183 -8.62 -6.65 0.60
N SER A 184 -8.52 -7.97 0.82
CA SER A 184 -9.57 -8.74 1.52
C SER A 184 -9.63 -8.48 3.04
N THR A 185 -8.89 -7.50 3.54
CA THR A 185 -9.04 -6.95 4.89
C THR A 185 -10.20 -5.97 4.97
N THR A 186 -11.36 -6.36 4.45
CA THR A 186 -12.57 -5.97 5.16
C THR A 186 -12.33 -6.38 6.62
N PRO A 187 -12.52 -5.51 7.64
CA PRO A 187 -12.73 -6.03 8.99
C PRO A 187 -13.75 -7.16 8.83
N SER A 188 -13.37 -8.35 9.25
CA SER A 188 -13.84 -9.65 8.80
C SER A 188 -15.37 -9.83 8.87
N LEU A 189 -16.17 -9.16 8.04
CA LEU A 189 -17.63 -9.13 8.22
C LEU A 189 -18.40 -9.17 6.91
N LYS A 190 -17.77 -8.85 5.76
CA LYS A 190 -18.39 -9.03 4.42
C LYS A 190 -18.21 -10.43 3.82
N ARG A 191 -17.69 -11.41 4.57
CA ARG A 191 -17.80 -12.81 4.13
C ARG A 191 -19.15 -13.34 4.57
N SER A 192 -20.16 -13.22 3.71
CA SER A 192 -21.43 -13.89 3.87
C SER A 192 -21.47 -15.18 3.06
N CYS A 193 -21.95 -16.27 3.66
CA CYS A 193 -22.19 -17.54 2.98
C CYS A 193 -23.69 -17.67 2.68
N SER A 194 -24.05 -18.24 1.53
CA SER A 194 -25.46 -18.56 1.23
C SER A 194 -25.71 -20.05 1.43
N GLY A 195 -26.73 -20.40 2.20
CA GLY A 195 -27.13 -21.80 2.48
C GLY A 195 -28.59 -21.85 2.93
N ALA A 196 -29.31 -22.93 2.60
CA ALA A 196 -30.72 -23.11 2.95
C ALA A 196 -31.67 -21.94 2.59
N GLY A 197 -31.36 -21.20 1.52
CA GLY A 197 -32.15 -20.05 1.08
C GLY A 197 -31.97 -18.77 1.92
N GLN A 198 -30.97 -18.71 2.81
CA GLN A 198 -30.62 -17.53 3.59
C GLN A 198 -29.15 -17.13 3.39
N THR A 199 -28.85 -15.89 3.76
CA THR A 199 -27.51 -15.31 3.76
C THR A 199 -27.05 -15.17 5.21
N TYR A 200 -25.94 -15.82 5.56
CA TYR A 200 -25.37 -15.80 6.91
C TYR A 200 -24.21 -14.82 7.01
N ALA A 201 -24.13 -14.07 8.10
CA ALA A 201 -23.04 -13.13 8.35
C ALA A 201 -21.76 -13.85 8.82
N HIS A 202 -20.61 -13.16 8.77
CA HIS A 202 -19.35 -13.72 9.25
C HIS A 202 -19.38 -13.96 10.76
N LEU A 203 -18.88 -15.13 11.21
CA LEU A 203 -18.93 -15.63 12.62
C LEU A 203 -20.33 -15.90 13.18
N GLU A 204 -21.39 -15.80 12.36
CA GLU A 204 -22.71 -16.25 12.76
C GLU A 204 -22.70 -17.78 12.95
N ILE A 205 -22.95 -18.24 14.18
CA ILE A 205 -23.14 -19.67 14.46
C ILE A 205 -24.58 -19.99 14.09
N PHE A 206 -24.77 -20.68 12.97
CA PHE A 206 -26.06 -21.22 12.56
C PHE A 206 -26.02 -22.75 12.61
N GLN A 207 -27.17 -23.36 12.91
CA GLN A 207 -27.38 -24.79 12.74
C GLN A 207 -27.96 -25.03 11.35
N LEU A 208 -27.23 -25.73 10.48
CA LEU A 208 -27.86 -26.36 9.33
C LEU A 208 -28.73 -27.52 9.84
N PRO A 209 -30.00 -27.64 9.45
CA PRO A 209 -30.75 -28.86 9.68
C PRO A 209 -30.02 -30.00 8.94
N GLY A 210 -29.35 -30.85 9.71
CA GLY A 210 -28.64 -32.00 9.17
C GLY A 210 -29.64 -32.99 8.59
N THR A 211 -29.68 -33.12 7.26
CA THR A 211 -30.22 -34.32 6.62
C THR A 211 -29.06 -35.30 6.44
N CYS A 212 -28.89 -36.18 7.42
CA CYS A 212 -28.11 -37.39 7.24
C CYS A 212 -28.88 -38.32 6.30
N ASP A 213 -28.61 -38.26 5.00
CA ASP A 213 -28.99 -39.37 4.12
C ASP A 213 -27.96 -40.49 4.27
N LYS A 214 -28.38 -41.57 4.93
CA LYS A 214 -27.70 -42.87 4.84
C LYS A 214 -27.86 -43.40 3.41
N ARG A 215 -26.75 -43.62 2.70
CA ARG A 215 -26.49 -44.86 1.95
C ARG A 215 -25.02 -45.22 2.03
#